data_AF-A0A6N8GPY1-F1
#
_entry.id   AF-A0A6N8GPY1-F1
#
_cell.length_a   1.000
_cell.length_b   1.000
_cell.length_c   1.000
_cell.angle_alpha   90.00
_cell.angle_beta   90.00
_cell.angle_gamma   90.00
#
_symmetry.space_group_name_H-M   'P 1'
#
loop_
_entity.id
_entity.type
_entity.pdbx_description
1 polymer ?
#
loop_
_entity_poly.entity_id
_entity_poly.type
_entity_poly.pdbx_seq_one_letter_code
_entity_poly.pdbx_strand_id
1 'polypeptide(L)'
;MRDDENMEELADDIGEIGDAKEHIDLTPKQEMTPRRTMESIQRSLAPTAKLQTFTISDSTLKNIAAISRVAETQQATVASAMKPLLDVQSAWHKQFVVINSDIFKSLDLTQASLNLVASQLTGNTDFGIAQSAAKFAAHQTTWLKGIGPAIAAMHAAFYPPNLRSIESLQFEEVEQIVMVDGIPLYGLPRAATAEALIRADGASKRRDILGRRWKTISADCRTAVEGCTSGAVAPYISFAVAALDALDAGHTEAAQALAGSLVDAILNSYFGKNRTKYTPDRKGKRTKDAYDEFSVRQFIAFAPLWQTYQQFFVTDGDKVPTTFSRNATAHTVSPRQFSRRNALQGLMVACSLLYRLDEEAAIAESDESTMADGASESR
;
A
#
# COMPACT_ATOMS: atom_id res chain seq x y z
N MET A 1 68.70 -4.31 -30.68
CA MET A 1 68.73 -4.67 -32.12
C MET A 1 67.51 -5.53 -32.40
N ARG A 2 67.63 -6.86 -32.48
CA ARG A 2 66.66 -7.72 -31.81
C ARG A 2 67.29 -8.18 -30.50
N ASP A 3 66.42 -8.33 -29.51
CA ASP A 3 66.74 -8.45 -28.09
C ASP A 3 65.57 -9.29 -27.51
N ASP A 4 65.62 -10.60 -27.76
CA ASP A 4 64.46 -11.52 -27.75
C ASP A 4 64.17 -12.12 -26.33
N GLU A 5 63.58 -13.29 -26.03
CA GLU A 5 63.41 -14.59 -26.71
C GLU A 5 62.15 -15.34 -26.14
N ASN A 6 61.69 -16.44 -26.76
CA ASN A 6 60.42 -17.12 -26.42
C ASN A 6 60.37 -18.60 -26.87
N MET A 7 60.13 -19.54 -25.92
CA MET A 7 59.83 -21.01 -25.95
C MET A 7 59.92 -21.49 -24.46
N GLU A 8 59.42 -22.60 -23.89
CA GLU A 8 58.63 -23.84 -24.16
C GLU A 8 58.12 -24.30 -22.75
N GLU A 9 57.12 -25.16 -22.49
CA GLU A 9 55.92 -25.68 -23.18
C GLU A 9 54.96 -26.26 -22.07
N LEU A 10 54.01 -27.14 -22.43
CA LEU A 10 52.96 -27.90 -21.69
C LEU A 10 53.04 -28.13 -20.15
N ALA A 11 51.82 -28.11 -19.60
CA ALA A 11 51.34 -28.54 -18.29
C ALA A 11 51.69 -29.96 -17.81
N ASP A 12 51.58 -30.20 -16.48
CA ASP A 12 50.54 -31.12 -15.96
C ASP A 12 50.21 -30.91 -14.45
N ASP A 13 49.16 -31.60 -13.99
CA ASP A 13 48.78 -32.01 -12.60
C ASP A 13 48.40 -31.01 -11.47
N ILE A 14 47.09 -31.01 -11.16
CA ILE A 14 46.40 -31.08 -9.83
C ILE A 14 47.00 -30.34 -8.59
N GLY A 15 46.26 -29.37 -8.03
CA GLY A 15 46.51 -28.86 -6.67
C GLY A 15 45.46 -27.89 -6.06
N GLU A 16 44.93 -28.28 -4.90
CA GLU A 16 44.28 -27.51 -3.80
C GLU A 16 43.10 -26.51 -4.04
N ILE A 17 42.13 -26.58 -3.11
CA ILE A 17 41.05 -25.60 -2.89
C ILE A 17 41.42 -24.77 -1.66
N GLY A 18 41.41 -23.44 -1.76
CA GLY A 18 41.75 -22.52 -0.66
C GLY A 18 40.64 -21.52 -0.32
N ASP A 19 40.29 -21.40 0.97
CA ASP A 19 39.33 -20.42 1.48
C ASP A 19 39.87 -18.97 1.41
N ALA A 20 39.05 -18.04 0.90
CA ALA A 20 39.32 -16.60 0.96
C ALA A 20 38.09 -15.84 1.47
N LYS A 21 38.10 -15.45 2.74
CA LYS A 21 37.12 -14.52 3.32
C LYS A 21 37.66 -13.09 3.25
N GLU A 22 37.18 -12.32 2.30
CA GLU A 22 37.52 -10.90 2.18
C GLU A 22 36.76 -10.09 3.26
N HIS A 23 37.51 -9.37 4.11
CA HIS A 23 36.97 -8.64 5.25
C HIS A 23 36.93 -7.14 4.92
N ILE A 24 35.76 -6.63 4.53
CA ILE A 24 35.59 -5.22 4.12
C ILE A 24 35.55 -4.33 5.37
N ASP A 25 36.58 -3.49 5.54
CA ASP A 25 36.68 -2.53 6.63
C ASP A 25 36.08 -1.16 6.21
N LEU A 26 35.32 -0.51 7.09
CA LEU A 26 34.51 0.67 6.74
C LEU A 26 35.12 1.97 7.27
N THR A 27 35.03 3.05 6.50
CA THR A 27 35.70 4.31 6.86
C THR A 27 34.99 5.04 8.02
N PRO A 28 35.69 5.83 8.85
CA PRO A 28 35.10 6.48 10.03
C PRO A 28 33.90 7.42 9.76
N LYS A 29 33.73 7.92 8.52
CA LYS A 29 32.54 8.69 8.12
C LYS A 29 31.30 7.80 7.95
N GLN A 30 31.49 6.55 7.54
CA GLN A 30 30.42 5.56 7.38
C GLN A 30 29.95 5.03 8.75
N GLU A 31 30.80 5.00 9.78
CA GLU A 31 30.39 4.67 11.16
C GLU A 31 29.62 5.79 11.88
N MET A 32 29.97 7.05 11.63
CA MET A 32 29.33 8.20 12.32
C MET A 32 27.87 8.42 11.94
N THR A 33 27.46 8.00 10.74
CA THR A 33 26.09 8.23 10.25
C THR A 33 25.08 7.30 10.94
N PRO A 34 25.27 5.96 10.97
CA PRO A 34 24.42 5.03 11.73
C PRO A 34 24.28 5.39 13.22
N ARG A 35 25.37 5.80 13.88
CA ARG A 35 25.34 6.21 15.30
C ARG A 35 24.38 7.39 15.55
N ARG A 36 24.44 8.43 14.72
CA ARG A 36 23.53 9.59 14.83
C ARG A 36 22.09 9.23 14.54
N THR A 37 21.84 8.34 13.57
CA THR A 37 20.49 7.82 13.29
C THR A 37 19.95 7.02 14.48
N MET A 38 20.76 6.12 15.06
CA MET A 38 20.40 5.30 16.23
C MET A 38 20.07 6.17 17.47
N GLU A 39 20.88 7.20 17.73
CA GLU A 39 20.67 8.17 18.80
C GLU A 39 19.41 9.04 18.62
N SER A 40 18.99 9.27 17.37
CA SER A 40 17.73 9.96 17.05
C SER A 40 16.54 9.03 17.28
N ILE A 41 16.65 7.76 16.87
CA ILE A 41 15.63 6.72 17.05
C ILE A 41 15.40 6.43 18.54
N GLN A 42 16.47 6.30 19.35
CA GLN A 42 16.33 6.11 20.79
C GLN A 42 15.66 7.31 21.49
N ARG A 43 15.79 8.52 20.95
CA ARG A 43 15.11 9.73 21.45
C ARG A 43 13.65 9.87 20.98
N SER A 44 13.23 9.13 19.95
CA SER A 44 11.83 9.11 19.49
C SER A 44 11.02 7.91 19.98
N LEU A 45 11.67 6.82 20.41
CA LEU A 45 11.01 5.57 20.85
C LEU A 45 10.85 5.44 22.38
N ALA A 46 10.88 6.55 23.12
CA ALA A 46 10.65 6.57 24.56
C ALA A 46 9.82 7.80 24.98
N PRO A 47 8.60 7.66 25.54
CA PRO A 47 7.82 6.44 25.75
C PRO A 47 6.36 6.57 25.25
N THR A 48 6.10 6.23 23.98
CA THR A 48 4.72 6.19 23.43
C THR A 48 4.56 5.10 22.37
N ALA A 49 3.31 4.71 22.11
CA ALA A 49 2.89 3.67 21.17
C ALA A 49 3.48 2.26 21.43
N LYS A 50 2.75 1.45 22.20
CA LYS A 50 2.76 -0.01 21.99
C LYS A 50 2.10 -0.28 20.64
N LEU A 51 2.87 -0.22 19.55
CA LEU A 51 2.49 -0.88 18.30
C LEU A 51 2.09 -2.32 18.64
N GLN A 52 0.90 -2.76 18.24
CA GLN A 52 0.48 -4.14 18.42
C GLN A 52 1.29 -5.04 17.47
N THR A 53 2.50 -5.39 17.90
CA THR A 53 3.34 -6.38 17.23
C THR A 53 2.57 -7.71 17.24
N PHE A 54 2.22 -8.18 16.04
CA PHE A 54 1.44 -9.40 15.85
C PHE A 54 2.29 -10.62 16.26
N THR A 55 2.27 -10.90 17.55
CA THR A 55 3.14 -11.85 18.22
C THR A 55 2.49 -13.22 18.19
N ILE A 56 2.73 -13.96 17.10
CA ILE A 56 2.52 -15.41 17.09
C ILE A 56 3.29 -15.96 18.30
N SER A 57 2.57 -16.53 19.27
CA SER A 57 3.18 -16.84 20.55
C SER A 57 4.27 -17.90 20.37
N ASP A 58 5.31 -17.79 21.20
CA ASP A 58 6.43 -18.73 21.20
C ASP A 58 5.96 -20.18 21.48
N SER A 59 4.86 -20.33 22.23
CA SER A 59 4.13 -21.59 22.43
C SER A 59 3.41 -22.08 21.17
N THR A 60 2.87 -21.20 20.32
CA THR A 60 2.27 -21.59 19.02
C THR A 60 3.34 -22.12 18.08
N LEU A 61 4.48 -21.44 17.98
CA LEU A 61 5.62 -21.91 17.18
C LEU A 61 6.17 -23.25 17.70
N LYS A 62 6.34 -23.40 19.02
CA LYS A 62 6.78 -24.65 19.64
C LYS A 62 5.77 -25.79 19.48
N ASN A 63 4.46 -25.51 19.51
CA ASN A 63 3.42 -26.52 19.25
C ASN A 63 3.39 -26.98 17.79
N ILE A 64 3.71 -26.11 16.83
CA ILE A 64 3.89 -26.49 15.42
C ILE A 64 5.13 -27.38 15.27
N ALA A 65 6.25 -27.01 15.90
CA ALA A 65 7.47 -27.83 15.91
C ALA A 65 7.31 -29.19 16.63
N ALA A 66 6.42 -29.28 17.62
CA ALA A 66 6.18 -30.51 18.40
C ALA A 66 5.46 -31.63 17.62
N ILE A 67 5.00 -31.38 16.39
CA ILE A 67 4.33 -32.37 15.52
C ILE A 67 5.34 -33.39 14.90
N SER A 68 6.65 -33.20 15.13
CA SER A 68 7.79 -33.94 14.56
C SER A 68 7.90 -35.45 14.95
N ARG A 69 6.86 -36.25 14.67
CA ARG A 69 6.94 -37.74 14.54
C ARG A 69 6.02 -38.32 13.45
N VAL A 70 5.24 -37.50 12.74
CA VAL A 70 4.44 -37.96 11.58
C VAL A 70 4.97 -37.26 10.33
N ALA A 71 5.66 -38.04 9.49
CA ALA A 71 6.16 -37.69 8.16
C ALA A 71 6.97 -36.37 8.06
N GLU A 72 8.31 -36.49 8.08
CA GLU A 72 9.26 -35.38 7.84
C GLU A 72 8.98 -34.66 6.50
N THR A 73 8.49 -35.37 5.49
CA THR A 73 8.04 -34.80 4.21
C THR A 73 6.86 -33.83 4.36
N GLN A 74 5.89 -34.11 5.25
CA GLN A 74 4.77 -33.20 5.52
C GLN A 74 5.23 -31.97 6.31
N GLN A 75 6.16 -32.17 7.26
CA GLN A 75 6.80 -31.06 7.98
C GLN A 75 7.58 -30.15 7.01
N ALA A 76 8.28 -30.70 6.02
CA ALA A 76 8.93 -29.94 4.96
C ALA A 76 7.93 -29.15 4.10
N THR A 77 6.80 -29.75 3.69
CA THR A 77 5.75 -29.04 2.93
C THR A 77 5.12 -27.89 3.72
N VAL A 78 4.75 -28.12 4.99
CA VAL A 78 4.18 -27.07 5.86
C VAL A 78 5.22 -25.98 6.14
N ALA A 79 6.47 -26.34 6.41
CA ALA A 79 7.55 -25.39 6.56
C ALA A 79 7.79 -24.58 5.28
N SER A 80 7.74 -25.18 4.09
CA SER A 80 7.88 -24.44 2.82
C SER A 80 6.68 -23.54 2.51
N ALA A 81 5.46 -23.92 2.92
CA ALA A 81 4.25 -23.13 2.76
C ALA A 81 4.20 -21.94 3.75
N MET A 82 4.66 -22.14 4.98
CA MET A 82 4.78 -21.08 5.99
C MET A 82 6.03 -20.22 5.79
N LYS A 83 7.08 -20.73 5.13
CA LYS A 83 8.34 -20.01 4.90
C LYS A 83 8.13 -18.61 4.33
N PRO A 84 7.44 -18.38 3.19
CA PRO A 84 7.27 -17.02 2.67
C PRO A 84 6.47 -16.11 3.62
N LEU A 85 5.62 -16.66 4.50
CA LEU A 85 4.90 -15.88 5.52
C LEU A 85 5.81 -15.50 6.71
N LEU A 86 6.76 -16.37 7.09
CA LEU A 86 7.80 -16.11 8.09
C LEU A 86 8.93 -15.22 7.55
N ASP A 87 9.28 -15.37 6.27
CA ASP A 87 10.19 -14.49 5.54
C ASP A 87 9.55 -13.09 5.41
N VAL A 88 8.24 -12.99 5.12
CA VAL A 88 7.47 -11.73 5.23
C VAL A 88 7.50 -11.16 6.65
N GLN A 89 7.23 -11.95 7.70
CA GLN A 89 7.26 -11.49 9.09
C GLN A 89 8.66 -10.93 9.49
N SER A 90 9.73 -11.60 9.05
CA SER A 90 11.10 -11.20 9.36
C SER A 90 11.64 -10.08 8.44
N ALA A 91 11.11 -9.95 7.22
CA ALA A 91 11.30 -8.79 6.35
C ALA A 91 10.58 -7.55 6.91
N TRP A 92 9.33 -7.68 7.38
CA TRP A 92 8.60 -6.61 8.08
C TRP A 92 9.37 -6.09 9.30
N HIS A 93 10.02 -6.98 10.06
CA HIS A 93 10.90 -6.58 11.18
C HIS A 93 12.21 -5.89 10.75
N LYS A 94 12.65 -6.05 9.49
CA LYS A 94 13.91 -5.48 8.97
C LYS A 94 13.72 -4.28 8.04
N GLN A 95 12.54 -4.10 7.45
CA GLN A 95 12.29 -3.18 6.34
C GLN A 95 11.22 -2.12 6.66
N PHE A 96 11.08 -1.72 7.92
CA PHE A 96 10.37 -0.50 8.37
C PHE A 96 10.95 0.83 7.81
N VAL A 97 11.79 0.77 6.78
CA VAL A 97 12.65 1.87 6.29
C VAL A 97 12.61 2.02 4.76
N VAL A 98 12.31 0.97 3.99
CA VAL A 98 12.24 1.03 2.51
C VAL A 98 11.21 0.03 1.99
N ILE A 99 10.22 0.51 1.23
CA ILE A 99 9.32 -0.32 0.43
C ILE A 99 9.99 -0.68 -0.91
N ASN A 100 9.89 -1.94 -1.33
CA ASN A 100 10.32 -2.39 -2.66
C ASN A 100 9.30 -3.39 -3.24
N SER A 101 9.04 -3.27 -4.55
CA SER A 101 8.27 -4.19 -5.40
C SER A 101 8.49 -5.69 -5.11
N ASP A 102 9.72 -6.10 -4.77
CA ASP A 102 10.05 -7.52 -4.54
C ASP A 102 9.37 -8.11 -3.30
N ILE A 103 8.98 -7.28 -2.32
CA ILE A 103 8.21 -7.74 -1.15
C ILE A 103 6.78 -8.11 -1.57
N PHE A 104 6.16 -7.32 -2.44
CA PHE A 104 4.77 -7.57 -2.89
C PHE A 104 4.69 -8.81 -3.78
N LYS A 105 5.66 -9.03 -4.67
CA LYS A 105 5.82 -10.29 -5.42
C LYS A 105 5.86 -11.51 -4.49
N SER A 106 6.51 -11.41 -3.32
CA SER A 106 6.52 -12.50 -2.34
C SER A 106 5.16 -12.71 -1.66
N LEU A 107 4.40 -11.64 -1.42
CA LEU A 107 3.06 -11.69 -0.83
C LEU A 107 2.02 -12.25 -1.80
N ASP A 108 2.01 -11.86 -3.07
CA ASP A 108 1.10 -12.45 -4.06
C ASP A 108 1.44 -13.91 -4.37
N LEU A 109 2.73 -14.27 -4.33
CA LEU A 109 3.15 -15.66 -4.26
C LEU A 109 2.66 -16.37 -2.99
N THR A 110 2.54 -15.71 -1.82
CA THR A 110 1.85 -16.33 -0.67
C THR A 110 0.38 -16.56 -0.93
N GLN A 111 -0.39 -15.62 -1.51
CA GLN A 111 -1.83 -15.82 -1.71
C GLN A 111 -2.11 -16.94 -2.71
N ALA A 112 -1.35 -17.01 -3.80
CA ALA A 112 -1.41 -18.12 -4.75
C ALA A 112 -1.01 -19.46 -4.09
N SER A 113 0.06 -19.47 -3.29
CA SER A 113 0.53 -20.67 -2.57
C SER A 113 -0.43 -21.12 -1.47
N LEU A 114 -1.08 -20.20 -0.76
CA LEU A 114 -2.08 -20.47 0.28
C LEU A 114 -3.36 -21.04 -0.33
N ASN A 115 -3.81 -20.51 -1.48
CA ASN A 115 -4.92 -21.09 -2.24
C ASN A 115 -4.57 -22.49 -2.76
N LEU A 116 -3.34 -22.69 -3.25
CA LEU A 116 -2.85 -24.00 -3.69
C LEU A 116 -2.77 -24.99 -2.53
N VAL A 117 -2.20 -24.60 -1.39
CA VAL A 117 -2.10 -25.43 -0.18
C VAL A 117 -3.48 -25.76 0.38
N ALA A 118 -4.41 -24.81 0.40
CA ALA A 118 -5.80 -25.07 0.75
C ALA A 118 -6.41 -26.13 -0.19
N SER A 119 -6.23 -25.98 -1.51
CA SER A 119 -6.74 -26.94 -2.50
C SER A 119 -6.13 -28.35 -2.32
N GLN A 120 -4.83 -28.45 -2.04
CA GLN A 120 -4.12 -29.71 -1.80
C GLN A 120 -4.49 -30.36 -0.45
N LEU A 121 -4.84 -29.56 0.57
CA LEU A 121 -5.34 -30.06 1.86
C LEU A 121 -6.83 -30.46 1.81
N THR A 122 -7.60 -29.93 0.85
CA THR A 122 -8.98 -30.38 0.57
C THR A 122 -9.08 -31.49 -0.48
N GLY A 123 -8.03 -31.69 -1.28
CA GLY A 123 -7.94 -32.80 -2.23
C GLY A 123 -7.72 -34.11 -1.49
N ASN A 124 -8.68 -35.04 -1.58
CA ASN A 124 -8.66 -36.33 -0.88
C ASN A 124 -7.33 -37.09 -1.08
N THR A 125 -6.45 -36.98 -0.10
CA THR A 125 -5.30 -37.87 0.10
C THR A 125 -5.73 -38.99 1.05
N ASP A 126 -5.49 -40.24 0.66
CA ASP A 126 -6.04 -41.40 1.37
C ASP A 126 -5.26 -41.70 2.66
N PHE A 127 -5.66 -41.01 3.74
CA PHE A 127 -5.03 -41.13 5.05
C PHE A 127 -5.41 -42.42 5.78
N GLY A 128 -4.73 -43.50 5.41
CA GLY A 128 -4.71 -44.73 6.19
C GLY A 128 -4.41 -44.47 7.67
N ILE A 129 -5.03 -45.26 8.56
CA ILE A 129 -5.07 -45.10 10.03
C ILE A 129 -5.98 -43.94 10.48
N ALA A 130 -7.25 -44.28 10.74
CA ALA A 130 -8.33 -43.35 11.11
C ALA A 130 -8.07 -42.52 12.40
N GLN A 131 -7.26 -43.02 13.34
CA GLN A 131 -7.00 -42.31 14.60
C GLN A 131 -6.06 -41.10 14.40
N SER A 132 -5.20 -41.14 13.39
CA SER A 132 -4.40 -39.99 12.92
C SER A 132 -5.27 -38.98 12.20
N ALA A 133 -6.13 -39.44 11.27
CA ALA A 133 -7.03 -38.59 10.50
C ALA A 133 -7.95 -37.75 11.39
N ALA A 134 -8.55 -38.35 12.44
CA ALA A 134 -9.43 -37.62 13.36
C ALA A 134 -8.70 -36.52 14.16
N LYS A 135 -7.45 -36.78 14.61
CA LYS A 135 -6.63 -35.77 15.29
C LYS A 135 -6.16 -34.68 14.33
N PHE A 136 -5.75 -35.05 13.12
CA PHE A 136 -5.35 -34.10 12.09
C PHE A 136 -6.51 -33.20 11.66
N ALA A 137 -7.71 -33.74 11.46
CA ALA A 137 -8.92 -32.95 11.16
C ALA A 137 -9.28 -31.97 12.31
N ALA A 138 -9.14 -32.38 13.57
CA ALA A 138 -9.34 -31.49 14.72
C ALA A 138 -8.29 -30.36 14.77
N HIS A 139 -7.02 -30.67 14.48
CA HIS A 139 -5.95 -29.67 14.40
C HIS A 139 -6.06 -28.76 13.17
N GLN A 140 -6.39 -29.27 11.97
CA GLN A 140 -6.75 -28.48 10.79
C GLN A 140 -7.91 -27.53 11.13
N THR A 141 -8.98 -28.03 11.75
CA THR A 141 -10.12 -27.21 12.17
C THR A 141 -9.68 -26.07 13.10
N THR A 142 -8.74 -26.33 14.01
CA THR A 142 -8.22 -25.32 14.96
C THR A 142 -7.27 -24.33 14.28
N TRP A 143 -6.42 -24.80 13.36
CA TRP A 143 -5.48 -24.00 12.57
C TRP A 143 -6.21 -23.08 11.58
N LEU A 144 -7.20 -23.59 10.83
CA LEU A 144 -8.09 -22.81 9.96
C LEU A 144 -8.87 -21.75 10.74
N LYS A 145 -9.40 -22.10 11.93
CA LYS A 145 -10.08 -21.16 12.83
C LYS A 145 -9.18 -20.03 13.35
N GLY A 146 -7.87 -20.28 13.49
CA GLY A 146 -6.91 -19.26 13.91
C GLY A 146 -6.39 -18.39 12.76
N ILE A 147 -6.00 -19.01 11.64
CA ILE A 147 -5.34 -18.32 10.54
C ILE A 147 -6.32 -17.57 9.63
N GLY A 148 -7.53 -18.08 9.40
CA GLY A 148 -8.54 -17.38 8.59
C GLY A 148 -8.82 -15.95 9.09
N PRO A 149 -9.16 -15.76 10.37
CA PRO A 149 -9.33 -14.43 10.96
C PRO A 149 -8.06 -13.58 10.96
N ALA A 150 -6.87 -14.18 11.14
CA ALA A 150 -5.61 -13.45 11.13
C ALA A 150 -5.26 -12.89 9.73
N ILE A 151 -5.44 -13.69 8.67
CA ILE A 151 -5.29 -13.25 7.27
C ILE A 151 -6.34 -12.19 6.93
N ALA A 152 -7.60 -12.39 7.33
CA ALA A 152 -8.66 -11.41 7.12
C ALA A 152 -8.38 -10.06 7.82
N ALA A 153 -7.85 -10.09 9.05
CA ALA A 153 -7.43 -8.91 9.79
C ALA A 153 -6.24 -8.21 9.12
N MET A 154 -5.22 -8.97 8.67
CA MET A 154 -4.08 -8.43 7.92
C MET A 154 -4.52 -7.78 6.60
N HIS A 155 -5.41 -8.42 5.85
CA HIS A 155 -5.98 -7.89 4.61
C HIS A 155 -6.82 -6.64 4.85
N ALA A 156 -7.58 -6.58 5.96
CA ALA A 156 -8.36 -5.41 6.36
C ALA A 156 -7.50 -4.25 6.91
N ALA A 157 -6.33 -4.54 7.48
CA ALA A 157 -5.32 -3.56 7.82
C ALA A 157 -4.61 -3.02 6.57
N PHE A 158 -4.36 -3.86 5.57
CA PHE A 158 -3.67 -3.50 4.32
C PHE A 158 -4.54 -2.65 3.38
N TYR A 159 -5.79 -3.08 3.11
CA TYR A 159 -6.66 -2.43 2.12
C TYR A 159 -7.84 -1.64 2.74
N PRO A 160 -8.25 -0.52 2.11
CA PRO A 160 -9.48 0.20 2.47
C PRO A 160 -10.75 -0.64 2.19
N PRO A 161 -11.88 -0.38 2.87
CA PRO A 161 -13.05 -1.28 2.88
C PRO A 161 -13.57 -1.69 1.49
N ASN A 162 -13.52 -0.78 0.52
CA ASN A 162 -14.01 -0.98 -0.85
C ASN A 162 -13.11 -1.89 -1.72
N LEU A 163 -11.88 -2.19 -1.31
CA LEU A 163 -10.97 -3.10 -2.03
C LEU A 163 -10.90 -4.50 -1.41
N ARG A 164 -11.28 -4.67 -0.13
CA ARG A 164 -11.13 -5.92 0.64
C ARG A 164 -11.90 -7.14 0.09
N SER A 165 -12.87 -6.93 -0.80
CA SER A 165 -13.70 -8.01 -1.39
C SER A 165 -13.37 -8.31 -2.85
N ILE A 166 -12.22 -7.84 -3.36
CA ILE A 166 -11.79 -8.08 -4.74
C ILE A 166 -10.84 -9.28 -4.73
N GLU A 167 -11.27 -10.38 -5.36
CA GLU A 167 -10.49 -11.62 -5.38
C GLU A 167 -9.20 -11.47 -6.19
N SER A 168 -8.08 -11.96 -5.66
CA SER A 168 -6.76 -11.89 -6.31
C SER A 168 -6.38 -10.48 -6.78
N LEU A 169 -6.55 -9.48 -5.91
CA LEU A 169 -6.14 -8.10 -6.13
C LEU A 169 -4.63 -7.93 -5.91
N GLN A 170 -3.87 -7.68 -6.98
CA GLN A 170 -2.43 -7.45 -6.89
C GLN A 170 -2.14 -5.98 -6.55
N PHE A 171 -1.09 -5.69 -5.78
CA PHE A 171 -0.82 -4.30 -5.37
C PHE A 171 -0.41 -3.40 -6.56
N GLU A 172 0.30 -3.96 -7.54
CA GLU A 172 0.70 -3.29 -8.77
C GLU A 172 -0.49 -2.86 -9.64
N GLU A 173 -1.62 -3.60 -9.61
CA GLU A 173 -2.87 -3.18 -10.27
C GLU A 173 -3.43 -1.91 -9.61
N VAL A 174 -3.34 -1.84 -8.28
CA VAL A 174 -3.77 -0.66 -7.50
C VAL A 174 -2.84 0.51 -7.78
N GLU A 175 -1.51 0.32 -7.69
CA GLU A 175 -0.51 1.36 -8.00
C GLU A 175 -0.73 1.96 -9.39
N GLN A 176 -0.84 1.12 -10.43
CA GLN A 176 -1.05 1.61 -11.80
C GLN A 176 -2.29 2.54 -11.90
N ILE A 177 -3.32 2.32 -11.09
CA ILE A 177 -4.53 3.14 -11.10
C ILE A 177 -4.36 4.41 -10.26
N VAL A 178 -3.83 4.30 -9.03
CA VAL A 178 -3.70 5.47 -8.14
C VAL A 178 -2.54 6.39 -8.53
N MET A 179 -1.38 5.84 -8.89
CA MET A 179 -0.13 6.58 -9.10
C MET A 179 0.10 6.97 -10.57
N VAL A 180 -0.34 6.15 -11.52
CA VAL A 180 -0.10 6.40 -12.96
C VAL A 180 -1.34 6.96 -13.67
N ASP A 181 -2.52 6.34 -13.49
CA ASP A 181 -3.77 6.85 -14.09
C ASP A 181 -4.36 8.02 -13.27
N GLY A 182 -3.97 8.16 -11.99
CA GLY A 182 -4.38 9.23 -11.09
C GLY A 182 -5.81 9.09 -10.57
N ILE A 183 -6.35 7.87 -10.54
CA ILE A 183 -7.75 7.58 -10.19
C ILE A 183 -7.78 7.07 -8.74
N PRO A 184 -8.47 7.75 -7.82
CA PRO A 184 -8.55 7.32 -6.42
C PRO A 184 -9.30 6.00 -6.24
N LEU A 185 -8.80 5.20 -5.29
CA LEU A 185 -9.40 3.92 -4.88
C LEU A 185 -9.58 3.80 -3.35
N TYR A 186 -9.27 4.83 -2.55
CA TYR A 186 -9.37 4.75 -1.09
C TYR A 186 -10.78 5.10 -0.58
N GLY A 187 -11.46 4.12 0.03
CA GLY A 187 -12.84 4.26 0.56
C GLY A 187 -13.93 4.27 -0.52
N LEU A 188 -13.61 4.84 -1.68
CA LEU A 188 -14.46 4.98 -2.87
C LEU A 188 -13.66 4.64 -4.13
N PRO A 189 -14.31 4.28 -5.26
CA PRO A 189 -15.75 3.99 -5.39
C PRO A 189 -16.08 2.60 -4.81
N ARG A 190 -17.37 2.22 -4.79
CA ARG A 190 -17.81 0.90 -4.29
C ARG A 190 -17.09 -0.26 -4.99
N ALA A 191 -16.93 -1.39 -4.30
CA ALA A 191 -16.13 -2.54 -4.74
C ALA A 191 -16.36 -2.95 -6.21
N ALA A 192 -17.61 -3.14 -6.63
CA ALA A 192 -17.96 -3.51 -8.01
C ALA A 192 -17.58 -2.47 -9.08
N THR A 193 -17.21 -1.24 -8.70
CA THR A 193 -16.64 -0.19 -9.57
C THR A 193 -15.13 -0.08 -9.42
N ALA A 194 -14.58 -0.27 -8.21
CA ALA A 194 -13.14 -0.39 -8.01
C ALA A 194 -12.57 -1.59 -8.80
N GLU A 195 -13.18 -2.77 -8.67
CA GLU A 195 -12.82 -3.95 -9.46
C GLU A 195 -12.93 -3.67 -10.97
N ALA A 196 -14.02 -3.02 -11.41
CA ALA A 196 -14.17 -2.69 -12.82
C ALA A 196 -13.05 -1.76 -13.34
N LEU A 197 -12.48 -0.90 -12.50
CA LEU A 197 -11.30 -0.10 -12.85
C LEU A 197 -10.02 -0.95 -12.84
N ILE A 198 -9.84 -1.83 -11.85
CA ILE A 198 -8.74 -2.80 -11.74
C ILE A 198 -8.63 -3.66 -13.01
N ARG A 199 -9.68 -4.44 -13.30
CA ARG A 199 -9.77 -5.36 -14.46
C ARG A 199 -9.86 -4.66 -15.83
N ALA A 200 -9.85 -3.33 -15.90
CA ALA A 200 -9.95 -2.61 -17.16
C ALA A 200 -8.60 -2.47 -17.86
N ASP A 201 -8.59 -2.86 -19.14
CA ASP A 201 -7.46 -2.73 -20.07
C ASP A 201 -7.05 -1.26 -20.29
N GLY A 202 -6.17 -0.78 -19.41
CA GLY A 202 -5.50 0.51 -19.48
C GLY A 202 -6.35 1.75 -19.15
N ALA A 203 -5.64 2.88 -18.99
CA ALA A 203 -6.19 4.18 -18.62
C ALA A 203 -7.38 4.65 -19.48
N SER A 204 -7.42 4.27 -20.77
CA SER A 204 -8.52 4.64 -21.67
C SER A 204 -9.84 3.99 -21.26
N LYS A 205 -9.85 2.67 -21.03
CA LYS A 205 -11.04 1.92 -20.58
C LYS A 205 -11.46 2.36 -19.19
N ARG A 206 -10.50 2.65 -18.30
CA ARG A 206 -10.76 3.21 -16.96
C ARG A 206 -11.45 4.57 -17.02
N ARG A 207 -10.97 5.50 -17.85
CA ARG A 207 -11.66 6.78 -18.10
C ARG A 207 -13.05 6.61 -18.73
N ASP A 208 -13.28 5.57 -19.53
CA ASP A 208 -14.63 5.23 -20.04
C ASP A 208 -15.55 4.62 -18.97
N ILE A 209 -15.00 3.97 -17.94
CA ILE A 209 -15.77 3.52 -16.77
C ILE A 209 -16.17 4.72 -15.92
N LEU A 210 -15.24 5.64 -15.62
CA LEU A 210 -15.56 6.92 -14.96
C LEU A 210 -16.66 7.68 -15.71
N GLY A 211 -16.52 7.82 -17.05
CA GLY A 211 -17.50 8.52 -17.88
C GLY A 211 -18.89 7.90 -17.94
N ARG A 212 -19.00 6.57 -17.81
CA ARG A 212 -20.26 5.81 -17.81
C ARG A 212 -20.90 5.69 -16.43
N ARG A 213 -20.12 5.40 -15.39
CA ARG A 213 -20.60 5.17 -14.01
C ARG A 213 -20.68 6.43 -13.15
N TRP A 214 -20.49 7.62 -13.75
CA TRP A 214 -20.34 8.89 -13.03
C TRP A 214 -21.40 9.17 -11.96
N LYS A 215 -22.69 8.87 -12.20
CA LYS A 215 -23.75 9.05 -11.20
C LYS A 215 -23.57 8.15 -9.97
N THR A 216 -23.22 6.88 -10.18
CA THR A 216 -22.95 5.93 -9.11
C THR A 216 -21.71 6.34 -8.31
N ILE A 217 -20.67 6.83 -9.00
CA ILE A 217 -19.45 7.31 -8.35
C ILE A 217 -19.71 8.62 -7.58
N SER A 218 -20.52 9.54 -8.10
CA SER A 218 -20.97 10.75 -7.39
C SER A 218 -21.70 10.38 -6.09
N ALA A 219 -22.62 9.41 -6.16
CA ALA A 219 -23.29 8.87 -4.97
C ALA A 219 -22.33 8.19 -3.99
N ASP A 220 -21.34 7.40 -4.48
CA ASP A 220 -20.31 6.79 -3.62
C ASP A 220 -19.47 7.85 -2.90
N CYS A 221 -19.06 8.90 -3.61
CA CYS A 221 -18.35 10.05 -3.04
C CYS A 221 -19.19 10.78 -1.99
N ARG A 222 -20.48 11.00 -2.26
CA ARG A 222 -21.43 11.63 -1.35
C ARG A 222 -21.56 10.83 -0.05
N THR A 223 -21.84 9.53 -0.15
CA THR A 223 -21.94 8.63 1.02
C THR A 223 -20.63 8.57 1.81
N ALA A 224 -19.47 8.66 1.15
CA ALA A 224 -18.18 8.70 1.83
C ALA A 224 -17.97 9.97 2.67
N VAL A 225 -18.32 11.16 2.15
CA VAL A 225 -18.11 12.43 2.88
C VAL A 225 -19.24 12.76 3.88
N GLU A 226 -20.47 12.35 3.60
CA GLU A 226 -21.59 12.48 4.56
C GLU A 226 -21.47 11.49 5.72
N GLY A 227 -20.66 10.44 5.58
CA GLY A 227 -20.29 9.49 6.64
C GLY A 227 -19.08 9.88 7.50
N CYS A 228 -18.37 10.97 7.16
CA CYS A 228 -17.23 11.45 7.94
C CYS A 228 -17.71 12.20 9.20
N THR A 229 -17.10 11.93 10.36
CA THR A 229 -17.55 12.50 11.66
C THR A 229 -16.50 13.30 12.44
N SER A 230 -15.22 13.20 12.09
CA SER A 230 -14.13 13.83 12.86
C SER A 230 -14.05 15.35 12.68
N GLY A 231 -13.59 16.03 13.73
CA GLY A 231 -13.36 17.48 13.69
C GLY A 231 -12.29 17.91 12.68
N ALA A 232 -11.38 16.99 12.31
CA ALA A 232 -10.30 17.23 11.34
C ALA A 232 -10.81 17.47 9.92
N VAL A 233 -11.93 16.88 9.53
CA VAL A 233 -12.47 16.96 8.16
C VAL A 233 -13.77 17.75 8.03
N ALA A 234 -14.50 17.94 9.13
CA ALA A 234 -15.77 18.68 9.18
C ALA A 234 -15.78 20.03 8.42
N PRO A 235 -14.72 20.89 8.44
CA PRO A 235 -14.71 22.15 7.69
C PRO A 235 -14.79 22.01 6.15
N TYR A 236 -14.52 20.82 5.62
CA TYR A 236 -14.45 20.55 4.18
C TYR A 236 -15.69 19.88 3.60
N ILE A 237 -16.51 19.22 4.43
CA ILE A 237 -17.62 18.36 3.99
C ILE A 237 -18.67 19.15 3.18
N SER A 238 -19.04 20.34 3.64
CA SER A 238 -20.01 21.21 2.94
C SER A 238 -19.54 21.63 1.54
N PHE A 239 -18.23 21.84 1.35
CA PHE A 239 -17.64 22.15 0.05
C PHE A 239 -17.56 20.91 -0.87
N ALA A 240 -17.34 19.72 -0.31
CA ALA A 240 -17.42 18.46 -1.05
C ALA A 240 -18.84 18.20 -1.55
N VAL A 241 -19.84 18.33 -0.67
CA VAL A 241 -21.27 18.19 -0.98
C VAL A 241 -21.69 19.22 -2.05
N ALA A 242 -21.35 20.51 -1.90
CA ALA A 242 -21.70 21.52 -2.89
C ALA A 242 -21.05 21.29 -4.27
N ALA A 243 -19.84 20.71 -4.32
CA ALA A 243 -19.21 20.33 -5.58
C ALA A 243 -19.86 19.09 -6.22
N LEU A 244 -20.35 18.13 -5.42
CA LEU A 244 -21.15 16.99 -5.88
C LEU A 244 -22.52 17.44 -6.41
N ASP A 245 -23.21 18.33 -5.69
CA ASP A 245 -24.48 18.94 -6.12
C ASP A 245 -24.32 19.67 -7.46
N ALA A 246 -23.23 20.43 -7.64
CA ALA A 246 -22.91 21.06 -8.91
C ALA A 246 -22.68 20.04 -10.03
N LEU A 247 -22.00 18.91 -9.78
CA LEU A 247 -21.80 17.84 -10.77
C LEU A 247 -23.14 17.17 -11.14
N ASP A 248 -23.95 16.83 -10.14
CA ASP A 248 -25.23 16.13 -10.30
C ASP A 248 -26.27 16.99 -11.04
N ALA A 249 -26.27 18.32 -10.80
CA ALA A 249 -27.03 19.32 -11.54
C ALA A 249 -26.47 19.62 -12.96
N GLY A 250 -25.28 19.10 -13.30
CA GLY A 250 -24.66 19.25 -14.61
C GLY A 250 -23.68 20.43 -14.76
N HIS A 251 -23.51 21.26 -13.72
CA HIS A 251 -22.55 22.36 -13.64
C HIS A 251 -21.10 21.85 -13.44
N THR A 252 -20.63 21.10 -14.44
CA THR A 252 -19.31 20.44 -14.52
C THR A 252 -18.16 21.41 -14.23
N GLU A 253 -18.26 22.64 -14.74
CA GLU A 253 -17.27 23.70 -14.62
C GLU A 253 -17.07 24.12 -13.16
N ALA A 254 -18.19 24.39 -12.46
CA ALA A 254 -18.19 24.79 -11.06
C ALA A 254 -17.75 23.64 -10.14
N ALA A 255 -18.24 22.43 -10.40
CA ALA A 255 -17.85 21.23 -9.66
C ALA A 255 -16.33 21.00 -9.69
N GLN A 256 -15.71 21.11 -10.87
CA GLN A 256 -14.26 20.92 -11.00
C GLN A 256 -13.44 22.08 -10.38
N ALA A 257 -13.89 23.33 -10.53
CA ALA A 257 -13.23 24.49 -9.93
C ALA A 257 -13.22 24.41 -8.39
N LEU A 258 -14.35 24.00 -7.79
CA LEU A 258 -14.46 23.81 -6.35
C LEU A 258 -13.65 22.59 -5.89
N ALA A 259 -13.72 21.46 -6.58
CA ALA A 259 -12.91 20.28 -6.26
C ALA A 259 -11.39 20.55 -6.33
N GLY A 260 -10.92 21.28 -7.34
CA GLY A 260 -9.50 21.68 -7.45
C GLY A 260 -9.04 22.62 -6.32
N SER A 261 -9.92 23.48 -5.82
CA SER A 261 -9.65 24.34 -4.67
C SER A 261 -9.67 23.55 -3.35
N LEU A 262 -10.61 22.61 -3.22
CA LEU A 262 -10.82 21.75 -2.06
C LEU A 262 -9.63 20.81 -1.83
N VAL A 263 -9.13 20.15 -2.88
CA VAL A 263 -7.91 19.33 -2.80
C VAL A 263 -6.72 20.16 -2.33
N ASP A 264 -6.53 21.39 -2.84
CA ASP A 264 -5.41 22.22 -2.40
C ASP A 264 -5.55 22.64 -0.92
N ALA A 265 -6.77 22.96 -0.46
CA ALA A 265 -7.04 23.31 0.93
C ALA A 265 -6.75 22.13 1.89
N ILE A 266 -7.22 20.92 1.57
CA ILE A 266 -6.99 19.70 2.36
C ILE A 266 -5.48 19.45 2.52
N LEU A 267 -4.72 19.50 1.41
CA LEU A 267 -3.28 19.20 1.44
C LEU A 267 -2.43 20.29 2.06
N ASN A 268 -2.86 21.55 1.97
CA ASN A 268 -2.22 22.67 2.67
C ASN A 268 -2.43 22.56 4.19
N SER A 269 -3.56 22.01 4.64
CA SER A 269 -3.80 21.69 6.05
C SER A 269 -2.95 20.49 6.50
N TYR A 270 -3.06 19.35 5.80
CA TYR A 270 -2.45 18.09 6.24
C TYR A 270 -0.91 18.06 6.12
N PHE A 271 -0.36 18.41 4.95
CA PHE A 271 1.09 18.37 4.72
C PHE A 271 1.80 19.71 4.95
N GLY A 272 1.07 20.83 4.95
CA GLY A 272 1.65 22.17 5.04
C GLY A 272 2.78 22.38 4.02
N LYS A 273 3.95 22.82 4.51
CA LYS A 273 5.16 23.04 3.68
C LYS A 273 5.68 21.75 3.04
N ASN A 274 5.43 20.58 3.65
CA ASN A 274 5.89 19.28 3.14
C ASN A 274 5.07 18.77 1.95
N ARG A 275 3.96 19.42 1.57
CA ARG A 275 3.18 19.11 0.34
C ARG A 275 4.05 19.06 -0.92
N THR A 276 5.16 19.79 -0.91
CA THR A 276 6.16 19.81 -1.97
C THR A 276 6.91 18.49 -2.17
N LYS A 277 7.02 17.61 -1.15
CA LYS A 277 7.55 16.25 -1.32
C LYS A 277 6.71 15.41 -2.28
N TYR A 278 5.39 15.50 -2.15
CA TYR A 278 4.43 14.58 -2.79
C TYR A 278 3.90 15.06 -4.16
N THR A 279 4.42 16.18 -4.67
CA THR A 279 3.91 16.83 -5.88
C THR A 279 5.07 17.13 -6.85
N PRO A 280 4.97 16.79 -8.15
CA PRO A 280 6.06 16.97 -9.09
C PRO A 280 6.41 18.46 -9.27
N ASP A 281 7.64 18.73 -9.73
CA ASP A 281 8.07 20.09 -10.08
C ASP A 281 8.37 20.21 -11.58
N ARG A 282 8.30 21.44 -12.09
CA ARG A 282 8.58 21.82 -13.49
C ARG A 282 9.91 21.28 -14.04
N LYS A 283 10.93 21.10 -13.21
CA LYS A 283 12.28 20.68 -13.65
C LYS A 283 12.51 19.18 -13.53
N GLY A 284 11.50 18.39 -13.16
CA GLY A 284 11.62 16.93 -13.00
C GLY A 284 12.65 16.51 -11.95
N LYS A 285 12.92 17.38 -10.97
CA LYS A 285 13.90 17.14 -9.90
C LYS A 285 13.27 16.44 -8.69
N ARG A 286 11.96 16.55 -8.54
CA ARG A 286 11.20 15.78 -7.54
C ARG A 286 10.89 14.40 -8.10
N THR A 287 11.26 13.41 -7.32
CA THR A 287 11.03 11.98 -7.51
C THR A 287 9.81 11.53 -6.69
N LYS A 288 9.48 10.24 -6.75
CA LYS A 288 8.37 9.66 -5.98
C LYS A 288 8.78 9.12 -4.61
N ASP A 289 10.07 9.17 -4.26
CA ASP A 289 10.67 8.46 -3.12
C ASP A 289 10.01 8.79 -1.76
N ALA A 290 9.39 9.96 -1.63
CA ALA A 290 8.60 10.32 -0.45
C ALA A 290 7.34 9.46 -0.24
N TYR A 291 6.85 8.78 -1.28
CA TYR A 291 5.76 7.82 -1.19
C TYR A 291 6.23 6.46 -0.64
N ASP A 292 7.54 6.19 -0.63
CA ASP A 292 8.11 4.97 -0.02
C ASP A 292 8.13 5.07 1.52
N GLU A 293 7.96 6.28 2.07
CA GLU A 293 7.72 6.56 3.50
C GLU A 293 6.27 6.22 3.92
N PHE A 294 5.33 5.94 2.99
CA PHE A 294 3.92 5.73 3.30
C PHE A 294 3.55 4.27 3.59
N SER A 295 2.67 4.06 4.57
CA SER A 295 1.91 2.80 4.64
C SER A 295 1.05 2.61 3.38
N VAL A 296 0.74 1.36 3.01
CA VAL A 296 -0.08 1.02 1.84
C VAL A 296 -1.41 1.80 1.79
N ARG A 297 -2.05 2.00 2.94
CA ARG A 297 -3.27 2.81 3.05
C ARG A 297 -3.04 4.29 2.70
N GLN A 298 -1.98 4.90 3.21
CA GLN A 298 -1.58 6.26 2.84
C GLN A 298 -1.20 6.34 1.35
N PHE A 299 -0.48 5.34 0.81
CA PHE A 299 -0.14 5.28 -0.60
C PHE A 299 -1.40 5.28 -1.50
N ILE A 300 -2.36 4.40 -1.23
CA ILE A 300 -3.61 4.29 -2.02
C ILE A 300 -4.44 5.58 -1.97
N ALA A 301 -4.41 6.32 -0.86
CA ALA A 301 -5.09 7.60 -0.70
C ALA A 301 -4.36 8.79 -1.36
N PHE A 302 -3.04 8.87 -1.22
CA PHE A 302 -2.24 10.03 -1.62
C PHE A 302 -1.56 9.91 -2.99
N ALA A 303 -1.33 8.71 -3.54
CA ALA A 303 -0.73 8.54 -4.87
C ALA A 303 -1.44 9.29 -6.03
N PRO A 304 -2.78 9.48 -6.04
CA PRO A 304 -3.47 10.28 -7.06
C PRO A 304 -3.03 11.75 -7.12
N LEU A 305 -2.34 12.24 -6.09
CA LEU A 305 -1.79 13.59 -6.05
C LEU A 305 -0.69 13.82 -7.08
N TRP A 306 0.09 12.79 -7.43
CA TRP A 306 1.17 12.92 -8.41
C TRP A 306 0.64 13.39 -9.78
N GLN A 307 -0.46 12.77 -10.24
CA GLN A 307 -1.15 13.15 -11.48
C GLN A 307 -2.02 14.40 -11.30
N THR A 308 -2.63 14.60 -10.13
CA THR A 308 -3.44 15.80 -9.84
C THR A 308 -2.61 17.08 -9.89
N TYR A 309 -1.35 17.02 -9.44
CA TYR A 309 -0.39 18.11 -9.48
C TYR A 309 0.57 18.05 -10.69
N GLN A 310 0.23 17.27 -11.73
CA GLN A 310 0.95 17.30 -13.00
C GLN A 310 1.13 18.74 -13.49
N GLN A 311 2.36 19.05 -13.90
CA GLN A 311 2.76 20.42 -14.25
C GLN A 311 2.13 20.85 -15.57
N PHE A 312 1.82 22.14 -15.69
CA PHE A 312 1.14 22.73 -16.85
C PHE A 312 1.35 24.25 -16.87
N PHE A 313 1.85 24.78 -17.99
CA PHE A 313 2.16 26.18 -18.18
C PHE A 313 1.57 26.68 -19.51
N VAL A 314 0.37 27.28 -19.42
CA VAL A 314 -0.36 27.81 -20.59
C VAL A 314 0.45 28.85 -21.38
N THR A 315 1.34 29.58 -20.70
CA THR A 315 2.29 30.55 -21.26
C THR A 315 3.31 29.92 -22.22
N ASP A 316 3.58 28.63 -22.07
CA ASP A 316 4.69 27.92 -22.71
C ASP A 316 4.20 27.03 -23.86
N GLY A 317 2.89 27.04 -24.14
CA GLY A 317 2.26 26.20 -25.15
C GLY A 317 1.97 24.77 -24.70
N ASP A 318 2.01 24.48 -23.39
CA ASP A 318 1.73 23.14 -22.86
C ASP A 318 0.36 22.61 -23.32
N LYS A 319 0.34 21.34 -23.75
CA LYS A 319 -0.90 20.68 -24.16
C LYS A 319 -1.78 20.45 -22.94
N VAL A 320 -2.92 21.14 -22.92
CA VAL A 320 -3.98 20.97 -21.90
C VAL A 320 -4.21 19.45 -21.61
N PRO A 321 -4.05 18.99 -20.36
CA PRO A 321 -4.14 17.57 -20.01
C PRO A 321 -5.53 16.96 -20.25
N THR A 322 -5.59 15.63 -20.36
CA THR A 322 -6.84 14.87 -20.62
C THR A 322 -7.43 14.19 -19.39
N THR A 323 -6.67 14.08 -18.30
CA THR A 323 -7.11 13.73 -16.94
C THR A 323 -7.28 14.99 -16.10
N PHE A 324 -7.84 14.88 -14.89
CA PHE A 324 -7.90 15.99 -13.95
C PHE A 324 -6.50 16.53 -13.58
N SER A 325 -6.32 17.85 -13.67
CA SER A 325 -5.15 18.55 -13.13
C SER A 325 -5.62 19.77 -12.34
N ARG A 326 -5.24 19.84 -11.05
CA ARG A 326 -5.46 21.03 -10.20
C ARG A 326 -4.75 22.26 -10.77
N ASN A 327 -3.60 22.05 -11.40
CA ASN A 327 -2.80 23.12 -11.98
C ASN A 327 -3.44 23.69 -13.25
N ALA A 328 -3.89 22.82 -14.17
CA ALA A 328 -4.60 23.27 -15.36
C ALA A 328 -6.00 23.83 -15.05
N THR A 329 -6.71 23.27 -14.06
CA THR A 329 -7.99 23.83 -13.54
C THR A 329 -7.84 25.26 -13.01
N ALA A 330 -6.67 25.64 -12.48
CA ALA A 330 -6.41 26.99 -11.97
C ALA A 330 -5.86 27.98 -13.01
N HIS A 331 -5.28 27.49 -14.12
CA HIS A 331 -4.52 28.31 -15.07
C HIS A 331 -4.98 28.23 -16.54
N THR A 332 -6.10 27.56 -16.83
CA THR A 332 -6.81 27.66 -18.11
C THR A 332 -8.31 27.45 -17.90
N VAL A 333 -9.14 27.83 -18.87
CA VAL A 333 -10.54 27.41 -18.98
C VAL A 333 -10.72 26.75 -20.34
N SER A 334 -10.95 25.44 -20.35
CA SER A 334 -10.98 24.63 -21.58
C SER A 334 -11.92 23.44 -21.42
N PRO A 335 -12.79 23.13 -22.42
CA PRO A 335 -13.65 21.95 -22.41
C PRO A 335 -12.92 20.60 -22.31
N ARG A 336 -11.59 20.60 -22.55
CA ARG A 336 -10.76 19.41 -22.30
C ARG A 336 -10.47 19.20 -20.82
N GLN A 337 -10.19 20.29 -20.08
CA GLN A 337 -9.98 20.21 -18.64
C GLN A 337 -11.31 20.12 -17.90
N PHE A 338 -12.19 21.10 -18.09
CA PHE A 338 -13.52 21.13 -17.49
C PHE A 338 -14.45 20.20 -18.27
N SER A 339 -14.41 18.92 -17.87
CA SER A 339 -15.21 17.86 -18.48
C SER A 339 -15.72 16.94 -17.38
N ARG A 340 -16.91 16.34 -17.57
CA ARG A 340 -17.58 15.55 -16.52
C ARG A 340 -16.72 14.41 -15.96
N ARG A 341 -15.78 13.87 -16.76
CA ARG A 341 -14.82 12.84 -16.32
C ARG A 341 -13.77 13.41 -15.36
N ASN A 342 -13.27 14.61 -15.62
CA ASN A 342 -12.23 15.27 -14.81
C ASN A 342 -12.84 15.93 -13.56
N ALA A 343 -14.05 16.50 -13.66
CA ALA A 343 -14.82 16.97 -12.51
C ALA A 343 -15.06 15.82 -11.51
N LEU A 344 -15.53 14.67 -12.01
CA LEU A 344 -15.67 13.45 -11.22
C LEU A 344 -14.33 12.97 -10.64
N GLN A 345 -13.26 12.92 -11.43
CA GLN A 345 -11.94 12.48 -10.95
C GLN A 345 -11.40 13.40 -9.84
N GLY A 346 -11.55 14.73 -9.96
CA GLY A 346 -11.17 15.68 -8.91
C GLY A 346 -12.04 15.57 -7.65
N LEU A 347 -13.33 15.34 -7.81
CA LEU A 347 -14.25 15.03 -6.71
C LEU A 347 -13.89 13.73 -5.99
N MET A 348 -13.54 12.67 -6.73
CA MET A 348 -13.00 11.44 -6.14
C MET A 348 -11.74 11.73 -5.33
N VAL A 349 -10.81 12.58 -5.81
CA VAL A 349 -9.58 12.91 -5.06
C VAL A 349 -9.94 13.60 -3.75
N ALA A 350 -10.78 14.64 -3.79
CA ALA A 350 -11.21 15.33 -2.58
C ALA A 350 -11.91 14.39 -1.57
N CYS A 351 -12.90 13.61 -2.02
CA CYS A 351 -13.68 12.74 -1.13
C CYS A 351 -12.85 11.56 -0.58
N SER A 352 -11.91 11.04 -1.36
CA SER A 352 -11.04 9.91 -0.97
C SER A 352 -9.98 10.35 0.06
N LEU A 353 -9.46 11.58 -0.08
CA LEU A 353 -8.62 12.22 0.95
C LEU A 353 -9.41 12.48 2.24
N LEU A 354 -10.62 13.03 2.16
CA LEU A 354 -11.46 13.29 3.34
C LEU A 354 -11.77 11.99 4.10
N TYR A 355 -12.14 10.92 3.39
CA TYR A 355 -12.37 9.61 4.00
C TYR A 355 -11.10 9.04 4.66
N ARG A 356 -9.92 9.19 4.03
CA ARG A 356 -8.64 8.77 4.61
C ARG A 356 -8.31 9.52 5.90
N LEU A 357 -8.52 10.84 5.92
CA LEU A 357 -8.21 11.70 7.06
C LEU A 357 -9.19 11.50 8.22
N ASP A 358 -10.47 11.21 7.93
CA ASP A 358 -11.46 10.87 8.95
C ASP A 358 -11.09 9.57 9.68
N GLU A 359 -10.69 8.54 8.93
CA GLU A 359 -10.19 7.28 9.50
C GLU A 359 -8.85 7.47 10.25
N GLU A 360 -8.03 8.48 9.90
CA GLU A 360 -6.81 8.82 10.65
C GLU A 360 -7.13 9.48 12.00
N ALA A 361 -8.08 10.43 12.01
CA ALA A 361 -8.52 11.12 13.22
C ALA A 361 -9.26 10.19 14.18
N ALA A 362 -10.21 9.38 13.69
CA ALA A 362 -10.98 8.45 14.52
C ALA A 362 -10.10 7.41 15.24
N ILE A 363 -9.00 6.98 14.62
CA ILE A 363 -8.00 6.11 15.27
C ILE A 363 -7.30 6.87 16.41
N ALA A 364 -6.78 8.07 16.13
CA ALA A 364 -6.08 8.88 17.13
C ALA A 364 -6.97 9.26 18.35
N GLU A 365 -8.23 9.62 18.10
CA GLU A 365 -9.23 9.89 19.14
C GLU A 365 -9.50 8.63 20.00
N SER A 366 -9.51 7.44 19.41
CA SER A 366 -9.69 6.16 20.14
C SER A 366 -8.47 5.75 20.97
N ASP A 367 -7.25 6.01 20.48
CA ASP A 367 -6.00 5.78 21.23
C ASP A 367 -5.90 6.74 22.44
N GLU A 368 -6.28 8.01 22.28
CA GLU A 368 -6.28 8.99 23.37
C GLU A 368 -7.29 8.63 24.47
N SER A 369 -8.52 8.22 24.11
CA SER A 369 -9.51 7.72 25.08
C SER A 369 -8.99 6.50 25.85
N THR A 370 -8.40 5.53 25.14
CA THR A 370 -7.87 4.30 25.76
C THR A 370 -6.73 4.60 26.75
N MET A 371 -5.92 5.62 26.47
CA MET A 371 -4.84 6.06 27.38
C MET A 371 -5.38 6.85 28.58
N ALA A 372 -6.48 7.59 28.43
CA ALA A 372 -7.15 8.30 29.54
C ALA A 372 -7.84 7.33 30.52
N ASP A 373 -8.58 6.34 30.01
CA ASP A 373 -9.29 5.36 30.83
C ASP A 373 -8.31 4.50 31.64
N GLY A 374 -7.24 3.99 31.01
CA GLY A 374 -6.19 3.22 31.68
C GLY A 374 -5.37 4.01 32.71
N ALA A 375 -5.38 5.34 32.66
CA ALA A 375 -4.83 6.18 33.72
C ALA A 375 -5.81 6.36 34.90
N SER A 376 -7.12 6.26 34.66
CA SER A 376 -8.15 6.40 35.69
C SER A 376 -8.23 5.18 36.63
N GLU A 377 -8.07 3.96 36.11
CA GLU A 377 -8.04 2.72 36.90
C GLU A 377 -6.77 2.54 37.75
N SER A 378 -5.82 3.49 37.69
CA SER A 378 -4.53 3.45 38.39
C SER A 378 -4.47 4.32 39.66
N ARG A 379 -5.63 4.74 40.20
CA ARG A 379 -5.77 5.60 41.38
C ARG A 379 -6.78 5.06 42.40
#